data_AF-A0A8B7N2K6-F1
#
_entry.id   AF-A0A8B7N2K6-F1
#
_cell.length_a   1.000
_cell.length_b   1.000
_cell.length_c   1.000
_cell.angle_alpha   90.00
_cell.angle_beta   90.00
_cell.angle_gamma   90.00
#
_symmetry.space_group_name_H-M   'P 1'
#
loop_
_entity.id
_entity.type
_entity.pdbx_description
1 polymer ?
#
loop_
_entity_poly.entity_id
_entity_poly.type
_entity_poly.pdbx_seq_one_letter_code
_entity_poly.pdbx_strand_id
1 'polypeptide(L)'
;MAGHVYESPVDLDQISIAYVHTITSNPRLFRVTKLFVDWFMRVCYDSMTRHYVAAAQRMYNCPVAADALFLFSDSDPMSPHSAYESIADKWRAKGRRVRFSIFEHSNTGHCRNFAVHPEKYRHEVYKFLVDVGFVDQNTVDKVLSSN
;
A
#
# COMPACT_ATOMS: atom_id res chain seq x y z
N MET A 1 -17.37 8.13 -7.50
CA MET A 1 -16.12 8.20 -6.69
C MET A 1 -15.00 8.63 -7.61
N ALA A 2 -14.19 9.62 -7.21
CA ALA A 2 -13.15 10.19 -8.08
C ALA A 2 -11.93 9.26 -8.20
N GLY A 3 -11.36 8.80 -7.09
CA GLY A 3 -10.21 7.90 -7.09
C GLY A 3 -9.76 7.56 -5.68
N HIS A 4 -8.87 6.58 -5.53
CA HIS A 4 -8.41 6.06 -4.26
C HIS A 4 -6.89 6.19 -4.12
N VAL A 5 -6.41 6.58 -2.94
CA VAL A 5 -4.98 6.65 -2.64
C VAL A 5 -4.65 5.63 -1.55
N TYR A 6 -3.65 4.80 -1.80
CA TYR A 6 -3.16 3.81 -0.84
C TYR A 6 -1.71 4.14 -0.48
N GLU A 7 -1.43 4.24 0.82
CA GLU A 7 -0.08 4.43 1.36
C GLU A 7 0.41 3.10 1.94
N SER A 8 1.45 2.54 1.33
CA SER A 8 2.13 1.30 1.71
C SER A 8 1.22 0.15 2.15
N PRO A 9 0.12 -0.21 1.43
CA PRO A 9 -0.78 -1.26 1.91
C PRO A 9 -0.06 -2.61 1.96
N VAL A 10 -0.28 -3.37 3.03
CA VAL A 10 0.30 -4.71 3.22
C VAL A 10 -0.69 -5.76 2.71
N ASP A 11 -0.25 -6.60 1.77
CA ASP A 11 -1.06 -7.71 1.29
C ASP A 11 -1.09 -8.87 2.30
N LEU A 12 -2.09 -9.75 2.20
CA LEU A 12 -2.30 -10.83 3.16
C LEU A 12 -1.07 -11.74 3.31
N ASP A 13 -0.39 -12.03 2.20
CA ASP A 13 0.80 -12.88 2.20
C ASP A 13 1.98 -12.26 2.98
N GLN A 14 1.98 -10.94 3.14
CA GLN A 14 3.01 -10.17 3.83
C GLN A 14 2.66 -9.85 5.28
N ILE A 15 1.47 -10.23 5.76
CA ILE A 15 0.99 -9.86 7.10
C ILE A 15 1.91 -10.37 8.21
N SER A 16 2.46 -11.58 8.08
CA SER A 16 3.37 -12.13 9.09
C SER A 16 4.73 -11.44 9.07
N ILE A 17 5.23 -11.05 7.89
CA ILE A 17 6.46 -10.24 7.78
C ILE A 17 6.24 -8.88 8.43
N ALA A 18 5.15 -8.19 8.07
CA ALA A 18 4.80 -6.88 8.61
C ALA A 18 4.66 -6.92 10.13
N TYR A 19 3.88 -7.86 10.65
CA TYR A 19 3.65 -8.00 12.08
C TYR A 19 4.96 -8.26 12.84
N VAL A 20 5.80 -9.17 12.36
CA VAL A 20 7.06 -9.51 13.06
C VAL A 20 8.05 -8.35 13.06
N HIS A 21 8.12 -7.56 11.98
CA HIS A 21 8.97 -6.36 11.95
C HIS A 21 8.54 -5.29 12.96
N THR A 22 7.28 -5.28 13.44
CA THR A 22 6.87 -4.39 14.55
C THR A 22 7.30 -4.91 15.93
N ILE A 23 7.63 -6.20 16.03
CA ILE A 23 8.00 -6.85 17.29
C ILE A 23 9.52 -6.89 17.48
N THR A 24 10.28 -7.23 16.42
CA THR A 24 11.71 -7.47 16.56
C THR A 24 12.50 -7.22 15.29
N SER A 25 13.73 -6.72 15.48
CA SER A 25 14.77 -6.63 14.44
C SER A 25 15.79 -7.78 14.53
N ASN A 26 15.66 -8.70 15.49
CA ASN A 26 16.59 -9.83 15.63
C ASN A 26 16.28 -10.94 14.61
N PRO A 27 17.20 -11.34 13.71
CA PRO A 27 16.90 -12.29 12.63
C PRO A 27 16.47 -13.69 13.10
N ARG A 28 16.97 -14.15 14.27
CA ARG A 28 16.60 -15.47 14.81
C ARG A 28 15.18 -15.43 15.38
N LEU A 29 14.88 -14.41 16.18
CA LEU A 29 13.55 -14.22 16.74
C LEU A 29 12.54 -13.97 15.62
N PHE A 30 12.92 -13.18 14.61
CA PHE A 30 12.10 -12.92 13.42
C PHE A 30 11.60 -14.23 12.79
N ARG A 31 12.51 -15.19 12.54
CA ARG A 31 12.15 -16.46 11.92
C ARG A 31 11.17 -17.27 12.77
N VAL A 32 11.42 -17.34 14.08
CA VAL A 32 10.56 -18.09 15.02
C VAL A 32 9.19 -17.44 15.14
N THR A 33 9.13 -16.12 15.34
CA THR A 33 7.87 -15.39 15.46
C THR A 33 7.07 -15.43 14.15
N LYS A 34 7.72 -15.35 12.99
CA LYS A 34 7.04 -15.50 11.69
C LYS A 34 6.37 -16.86 11.58
N LEU A 35 7.09 -17.94 11.88
CA LEU A 35 6.54 -19.31 11.84
C LEU A 35 5.35 -19.45 12.80
N PHE A 36 5.44 -18.85 13.99
CA PHE A 36 4.35 -18.83 14.95
C PHE A 36 3.12 -18.08 14.41
N VAL A 37 3.29 -16.89 13.83
CA VAL A 37 2.19 -16.11 13.24
C VAL A 37 1.56 -16.86 12.07
N ASP A 38 2.36 -17.44 11.18
CA ASP A 38 1.86 -18.23 10.05
C ASP A 38 1.07 -19.45 10.55
N TRP A 39 1.56 -20.14 11.59
CA TRP A 39 0.84 -21.25 12.23
C TRP A 39 -0.47 -20.80 12.85
N PHE A 40 -0.44 -19.69 13.62
CA PHE A 40 -1.61 -19.14 14.28
C PHE A 40 -2.71 -18.77 13.27
N MET A 41 -2.35 -18.11 12.17
CA MET A 41 -3.27 -17.77 11.08
C MET A 41 -3.87 -19.02 10.41
N ARG A 42 -3.10 -20.12 10.30
CA ARG A 42 -3.63 -21.37 9.76
C ARG A 42 -4.58 -22.07 10.73
N VAL A 43 -4.22 -22.17 12.00
CA VAL A 43 -5.03 -22.84 13.03
C VAL A 43 -6.31 -22.07 13.31
N CYS A 44 -6.26 -20.74 13.32
CA CYS A 44 -7.41 -19.88 13.56
C CYS A 44 -8.18 -19.54 12.28
N TYR A 45 -8.07 -20.36 11.22
CA TYR A 45 -8.70 -20.08 9.92
C TYR A 45 -10.20 -19.89 10.02
N ASP A 46 -10.90 -20.88 10.56
CA ASP A 46 -12.35 -20.86 10.65
C ASP A 46 -12.85 -19.76 11.59
N SER A 47 -12.11 -19.44 12.65
CA SER A 47 -12.53 -18.41 13.59
C SER A 47 -12.25 -16.99 13.10
N MET A 48 -11.16 -16.78 12.36
CA MET A 48 -10.64 -15.44 12.10
C MET A 48 -10.02 -15.30 10.71
N THR A 49 -9.07 -16.14 10.30
CA THR A 49 -8.28 -15.88 9.09
C THR A 49 -9.10 -15.91 7.80
N ARG A 50 -10.23 -16.64 7.76
CA ARG A 50 -11.20 -16.56 6.66
C ARG A 50 -11.67 -15.14 6.34
N HIS A 51 -11.77 -14.27 7.36
CA HIS A 51 -12.21 -12.89 7.17
C HIS A 51 -11.13 -12.03 6.52
N TYR A 52 -9.85 -12.27 6.85
CA TYR A 52 -8.72 -11.65 6.16
C TYR A 52 -8.60 -12.13 4.71
N VAL A 53 -8.80 -13.43 4.46
CA VAL A 53 -8.83 -13.99 3.09
C VAL A 53 -9.94 -13.35 2.26
N ALA A 54 -11.15 -13.25 2.81
CA ALA A 54 -12.27 -12.59 2.14
C ALA A 54 -11.99 -11.10 1.85
N ALA A 55 -11.34 -10.39 2.78
CA ALA A 55 -10.95 -9.00 2.58
C ALA A 55 -9.89 -8.86 1.48
N ALA A 56 -8.88 -9.72 1.46
CA ALA A 56 -7.86 -9.75 0.40
C ALA A 56 -8.48 -10.05 -0.97
N GLN A 57 -9.40 -11.02 -1.05
CA GLN A 57 -10.15 -11.32 -2.28
C GLN A 57 -10.97 -10.11 -2.77
N ARG A 58 -11.56 -9.32 -1.86
CA ARG A 58 -12.22 -8.07 -2.23
C ARG A 58 -11.23 -7.04 -2.76
N MET A 59 -10.06 -6.91 -2.14
CA MET A 59 -8.99 -6.04 -2.61
C MET A 59 -8.56 -6.43 -4.04
N TYR A 60 -8.25 -7.70 -4.30
CA TYR A 60 -7.92 -8.17 -5.65
C TYR A 60 -9.05 -7.95 -6.66
N ASN A 61 -10.30 -7.93 -6.20
CA ASN A 61 -11.46 -7.71 -7.04
C ASN A 61 -11.80 -6.25 -7.30
N CYS A 62 -10.95 -5.30 -6.88
CA CYS A 62 -11.17 -3.87 -7.01
C CYS A 62 -12.42 -3.46 -6.20
N PRO A 63 -12.26 -3.24 -4.87
CA PRO A 63 -13.39 -3.03 -3.96
C PRO A 63 -14.14 -1.74 -4.27
N VAL A 64 -13.49 -0.80 -4.96
CA VAL A 64 -14.12 0.39 -5.51
C VAL A 64 -13.78 0.54 -6.98
N ALA A 65 -14.83 0.71 -7.78
CA ALA A 65 -14.78 0.90 -9.22
C ALA A 65 -14.27 2.31 -9.62
N ALA A 66 -13.07 2.68 -9.19
CA ALA A 66 -12.42 3.95 -9.49
C ALA A 66 -10.92 3.75 -9.74
N ASP A 67 -10.25 4.78 -10.25
CA ASP A 67 -8.80 4.77 -10.43
C ASP A 67 -8.07 4.82 -9.10
N ALA A 68 -6.81 4.36 -9.08
CA ALA A 68 -6.03 4.26 -7.86
C ALA A 68 -4.58 4.74 -8.01
N LEU A 69 -4.08 5.35 -6.95
CA LEU A 69 -2.69 5.67 -6.73
C LEU A 69 -2.15 4.83 -5.56
N PHE A 70 -1.09 4.06 -5.80
CA PHE A 70 -0.32 3.40 -4.74
C PHE A 70 0.99 4.15 -4.53
N LEU A 71 1.23 4.51 -3.28
CA LEU A 71 2.43 5.18 -2.79
C LEU A 71 3.16 4.18 -1.90
N PHE A 72 4.41 3.86 -2.20
CA PHE A 72 5.18 2.88 -1.43
C PHE A 72 6.68 3.09 -1.57
N SER A 73 7.43 2.56 -0.62
CA SER A 73 8.90 2.63 -0.60
C SER A 73 9.50 1.38 -1.26
N ASP A 74 10.57 1.55 -2.03
CA ASP A 74 11.34 0.42 -2.58
C ASP A 74 12.01 -0.44 -1.49
N SER A 75 12.33 0.20 -0.35
CA SER A 75 12.99 -0.40 0.80
C SER A 75 12.04 -0.99 1.85
N ASP A 76 10.72 -0.96 1.64
CA ASP A 76 9.76 -1.52 2.60
C ASP A 76 9.61 -3.04 2.45
N PRO A 77 10.12 -3.86 3.40
CA PRO A 77 10.01 -5.31 3.33
C PRO A 77 8.57 -5.81 3.54
N MET A 78 7.69 -4.98 4.13
CA MET A 78 6.30 -5.33 4.40
C MET A 78 5.42 -5.20 3.15
N SER A 79 5.86 -4.39 2.19
CA SER A 79 5.03 -3.87 1.10
C SER A 79 5.81 -3.87 -0.22
N PRO A 80 6.26 -5.04 -0.69
CA PRO A 80 7.08 -5.14 -1.88
C PRO A 80 6.26 -4.80 -3.14
N HIS A 81 6.94 -4.24 -4.15
CA HIS A 81 6.34 -3.89 -5.44
C HIS A 81 5.61 -5.07 -6.10
N SER A 82 6.12 -6.30 -5.95
CA SER A 82 5.48 -7.50 -6.51
C SER A 82 4.04 -7.73 -6.01
N ALA A 83 3.73 -7.36 -4.76
CA ALA A 83 2.38 -7.46 -4.22
C ALA A 83 1.44 -6.46 -4.92
N TYR A 84 1.94 -5.28 -5.26
CA TYR A 84 1.17 -4.23 -5.94
C TYR A 84 0.91 -4.55 -7.40
N GLU A 85 1.89 -5.07 -8.13
CA GLU A 85 1.66 -5.47 -9.53
C GLU A 85 0.54 -6.49 -9.65
N SER A 86 0.49 -7.50 -8.76
CA SER A 86 -0.59 -8.50 -8.75
C SER A 86 -1.99 -7.88 -8.56
N ILE A 87 -2.11 -6.88 -7.68
CA ILE A 87 -3.37 -6.15 -7.47
C ILE A 87 -3.67 -5.27 -8.68
N ALA A 88 -2.69 -4.51 -9.15
CA ALA A 88 -2.85 -3.55 -10.23
C ALA A 88 -3.20 -4.23 -11.54
N ASP A 89 -2.60 -5.37 -11.87
CA ASP A 89 -2.91 -6.13 -13.09
C ASP A 89 -4.37 -6.59 -13.10
N LYS A 90 -4.88 -7.08 -11.96
CA LYS A 90 -6.30 -7.45 -11.82
C LYS A 90 -7.22 -6.24 -11.97
N TRP A 91 -6.80 -5.06 -11.49
CA TRP A 91 -7.60 -3.84 -11.58
C TRP A 91 -7.56 -3.24 -12.99
N ARG A 92 -6.40 -3.24 -13.64
CA ARG A 92 -6.19 -2.85 -15.04
C ARG A 92 -7.01 -3.73 -15.98
N ALA A 93 -7.05 -5.04 -15.74
CA ALA A 93 -7.92 -5.96 -16.48
C ALA A 93 -9.43 -5.66 -16.32
N LYS A 94 -9.83 -4.97 -15.24
CA LYS A 94 -11.19 -4.47 -15.01
C LYS A 94 -11.41 -3.03 -15.51
N GLY A 95 -10.48 -2.50 -16.32
CA GLY A 95 -10.57 -1.16 -16.90
C GLY A 95 -10.26 -0.02 -15.94
N ARG A 96 -9.52 -0.28 -14.84
CA ARG A 96 -9.12 0.76 -13.88
C ARG A 96 -7.70 1.23 -14.17
N ARG A 97 -7.45 2.54 -14.04
CA ARG A 97 -6.08 3.07 -14.10
C ARG A 97 -5.46 2.94 -12.71
N VAL A 98 -4.31 2.30 -12.66
CA VAL A 98 -3.52 2.15 -11.44
C VAL A 98 -2.14 2.74 -11.64
N ARG A 99 -1.85 3.80 -10.89
CA ARG A 99 -0.56 4.51 -10.89
C ARG A 99 0.23 4.12 -9.65
N PHE A 100 1.52 3.93 -9.83
CA PHE A 100 2.47 3.74 -8.74
C PHE A 100 3.36 4.96 -8.63
N SER A 101 3.65 5.37 -7.40
CA SER A 101 4.76 6.26 -7.09
C SER A 101 5.64 5.60 -6.04
N ILE A 102 6.83 5.21 -6.49
CA ILE A 102 7.83 4.54 -5.69
C ILE A 102 8.75 5.60 -5.08
N PHE A 103 8.95 5.55 -3.78
CA PHE A 103 9.88 6.41 -3.06
C PHE A 103 11.17 5.64 -2.79
N GLU A 104 12.29 6.21 -3.24
CA GLU A 104 13.61 5.58 -3.17
C GLU A 104 14.40 6.21 -2.02
N HIS A 105 14.68 5.43 -0.98
CA HIS A 105 15.73 5.74 0.02
C HIS A 105 15.87 4.57 0.98
N SER A 106 17.07 4.42 1.56
CA SER A 106 17.33 3.48 2.67
C SER A 106 16.42 3.65 3.90
N ASN A 107 15.80 4.82 4.06
CA ASN A 107 15.12 5.22 5.29
C ASN A 107 13.62 5.46 5.10
N THR A 108 13.07 5.27 3.90
CA THR A 108 11.67 5.64 3.63
C THR A 108 10.66 4.66 4.23
N GLY A 109 11.02 3.39 4.46
CA GLY A 109 10.33 2.47 5.38
C GLY A 109 8.80 2.34 5.20
N HIS A 110 8.16 1.62 6.12
CA HIS A 110 6.71 1.43 6.08
C HIS A 110 5.95 2.69 6.51
N CYS A 111 5.07 3.19 5.65
CA CYS A 111 4.20 4.35 5.92
C CYS A 111 4.94 5.65 6.32
N ARG A 112 6.15 5.90 5.79
CA ARG A 112 6.89 7.14 6.06
C ARG A 112 7.12 8.02 4.84
N ASN A 113 6.50 7.73 3.68
CA ASN A 113 6.77 8.47 2.45
C ASN A 113 6.50 9.98 2.62
N PHE A 114 5.39 10.35 3.27
CA PHE A 114 5.09 11.75 3.54
C PHE A 114 6.09 12.41 4.50
N ALA A 115 6.50 11.71 5.55
CA ALA A 115 7.43 12.27 6.55
C ALA A 115 8.84 12.48 5.98
N VAL A 116 9.29 11.60 5.08
CA VAL A 116 10.64 11.64 4.49
C VAL A 116 10.68 12.48 3.21
N HIS A 117 9.64 12.41 2.39
CA HIS A 117 9.57 13.08 1.08
C HIS A 117 8.26 13.88 0.92
N PRO A 118 7.99 14.87 1.78
CA PRO A 118 6.72 15.60 1.78
C PRO A 118 6.42 16.27 0.44
N GLU A 119 7.43 16.81 -0.24
CA GLU A 119 7.24 17.48 -1.54
C GLU A 119 6.80 16.51 -2.64
N LYS A 120 7.55 15.41 -2.82
CA LYS A 120 7.21 14.37 -3.79
C LYS A 120 5.85 13.77 -3.46
N TYR A 121 5.58 13.48 -2.20
CA TYR A 121 4.30 12.94 -1.76
C TYR A 121 3.13 13.86 -2.12
N ARG A 122 3.22 15.14 -1.76
CA ARG A 122 2.20 16.14 -2.10
C ARG A 122 2.02 16.24 -3.61
N HIS A 123 3.11 16.33 -4.36
CA HIS A 123 3.06 16.42 -5.82
C HIS A 123 2.32 15.22 -6.44
N GLU A 124 2.66 14.00 -6.02
CA GLU A 124 2.04 12.77 -6.54
C GLU A 124 0.56 12.67 -6.20
N VAL A 125 0.17 12.99 -4.96
CA VAL A 125 -1.23 13.01 -4.55
C VAL A 125 -2.01 14.09 -5.29
N TYR A 126 -1.53 15.34 -5.35
CA TYR A 126 -2.27 16.41 -6.02
C TYR A 126 -2.39 16.18 -7.52
N LYS A 127 -1.33 15.69 -8.17
CA LYS A 127 -1.40 15.30 -9.58
C LYS A 127 -2.47 14.23 -9.80
N PHE A 128 -2.55 13.22 -8.94
CA PHE A 128 -3.60 12.23 -9.03
C PHE A 128 -5.00 12.83 -8.81
N LEU A 129 -5.17 13.75 -7.85
CA LEU A 129 -6.45 14.43 -7.63
C LEU A 129 -6.91 15.24 -8.86
N VAL A 130 -5.98 15.84 -9.60
CA VAL A 130 -6.27 16.49 -10.90
C VAL A 130 -6.62 15.45 -11.96
N ASP A 131 -5.84 14.37 -12.07
CA ASP A 131 -6.05 13.30 -13.05
C ASP A 131 -7.46 12.66 -12.95
N VAL A 132 -8.00 12.57 -11.73
CA VAL A 132 -9.35 12.05 -11.49
C VAL A 132 -10.45 13.13 -11.48
N GLY A 133 -10.09 14.38 -11.80
CA GLY A 133 -11.03 15.50 -11.88
C GLY A 133 -11.62 15.92 -10.52
N PHE A 134 -10.94 15.60 -9.41
CA PHE A 134 -11.38 15.99 -8.08
C PHE A 134 -11.05 17.46 -7.76
N VAL A 135 -9.94 17.97 -8.27
CA VAL A 135 -9.51 19.38 -8.17
C VAL A 135 -9.00 19.87 -9.51
N ASP A 136 -9.07 21.18 -9.75
CA ASP A 136 -8.46 21.80 -10.92
C ASP A 136 -6.98 22.12 -10.70
N GLN A 137 -6.23 22.26 -11.80
CA GLN A 137 -4.79 22.52 -11.77
C GLN A 137 -4.46 23.86 -11.08
N ASN A 138 -5.26 24.91 -11.28
CA ASN A 138 -4.97 26.23 -10.69
C ASN A 138 -5.07 26.19 -9.16
N THR A 139 -6.00 25.40 -8.62
CA THR A 139 -6.12 25.18 -7.17
C THR A 139 -4.88 24.47 -6.62
N VAL A 140 -4.38 23.45 -7.31
CA VAL A 140 -3.15 22.74 -6.91
C VAL A 140 -1.94 23.66 -6.95
N ASP A 141 -1.78 24.45 -8.02
CA ASP A 141 -0.65 25.35 -8.20
C ASP A 141 -0.56 26.37 -7.06
N LYS A 142 -1.70 26.94 -6.64
CA LYS A 142 -1.78 27.86 -5.49
C LYS A 142 -1.38 27.21 -4.17
N VAL A 143 -1.78 25.96 -3.94
CA VAL A 143 -1.46 25.23 -2.70
C VAL A 143 0.01 24.86 -2.64
N LEU A 144 0.56 24.40 -3.77
CA LEU A 144 1.97 24.05 -3.87
C LEU A 144 2.89 25.27 -3.85
N SER A 145 2.45 26.44 -4.33
CA SER A 145 3.24 27.68 -4.30
C SER A 145 3.22 28.42 -2.95
N SER A 146 2.33 28.03 -2.03
CA SER A 146 2.13 28.70 -0.73
C SER A 146 2.93 28.07 0.41
N ASN A 147 3.81 27.10 0.12
CA ASN A 147 4.72 26.45 1.07
C ASN A 147 6.17 26.67 0.65
#